data_AF-A0A660UBS9-F1
#
_entry.id   AF-A0A660UBS9-F1
#
_cell.length_a   1.000
_cell.length_b   1.000
_cell.length_c   1.000
_cell.angle_alpha   90.00
_cell.angle_beta   90.00
_cell.angle_gamma   90.00
#
_symmetry.space_group_name_H-M   'P 1'
#
loop_
_entity.id
_entity.type
_entity.pdbx_description
1 polymer ?
#
loop_
_entity_poly.entity_id
_entity_poly.type
_entity_poly.pdbx_seq_one_letter_code
_entity_poly.pdbx_strand_id
1 'polypeptide(L)' 'QVASFMKKDNAERFAEKLRKDRYRVQIIETEIEGKKFYRVRVGPFEKKSIARNTMIAMKRLYNLTDAYVVKQK' A
#
# COMPACT_ATOMS: atom_id res chain seq x y z
N GLN A 1 4.04 -1.98 -0.55
CA GLN A 1 3.46 -0.70 -0.13
C GLN A 1 3.08 0.07 -1.38
N VAL A 2 1.86 0.58 -1.43
CA VAL A 2 1.28 1.17 -2.65
C VAL A 2 1.09 2.68 -2.53
N ALA A 3 0.92 3.19 -1.30
CA ALA A 3 0.83 4.61 -1.02
C ALA A 3 1.22 4.91 0.44
N SER A 4 1.51 6.17 0.74
CA SER A 4 1.78 6.67 2.09
C SER A 4 1.13 8.04 2.22
N PHE A 5 0.36 8.25 3.28
CA PHE A 5 -0.39 9.50 3.51
C PHE A 5 -0.04 10.08 4.88
N MET A 6 -0.05 11.40 5.02
CA MET A 6 0.09 12.06 6.34
C MET A 6 -1.24 12.16 7.08
N LYS A 7 -2.37 12.06 6.37
CA LYS A 7 -3.72 12.06 6.96
C LYS A 7 -4.30 10.64 6.95
N LYS A 8 -4.81 10.20 8.09
CA LYS A 8 -5.41 8.87 8.25
C LYS A 8 -6.58 8.65 7.30
N ASP A 9 -7.50 9.60 7.21
CA ASP A 9 -8.68 9.53 6.35
C ASP A 9 -8.34 9.31 4.87
N ASN A 10 -7.24 9.90 4.39
CA ASN A 10 -6.80 9.68 3.01
C ASN A 10 -6.31 8.24 2.80
N ALA A 11 -5.59 7.68 3.77
CA ALA A 11 -5.18 6.28 3.73
C ALA A 11 -6.37 5.33 3.81
N GLU A 12 -7.37 5.65 4.63
CA GLU A 12 -8.60 4.86 4.78
C GLU A 12 -9.44 4.87 3.50
N ARG A 13 -9.71 6.04 2.91
CA ARG A 13 -10.43 6.16 1.64
C ARG A 13 -9.73 5.39 0.51
N PHE A 14 -8.40 5.48 0.42
CA PHE A 14 -7.65 4.74 -0.57
C PHE A 14 -7.69 3.23 -0.30
N ALA A 15 -7.55 2.81 0.96
CA ALA A 15 -7.65 1.41 1.34
C ALA A 15 -9.04 0.82 1.06
N GLU A 16 -10.12 1.56 1.28
CA GLU A 16 -11.47 1.14 0.94
C GLU A 16 -11.66 0.95 -0.56
N LYS A 17 -11.14 1.86 -1.39
CA LYS A 17 -11.13 1.69 -2.85
C LYS A 17 -10.47 0.36 -3.25
N LEU A 18 -9.29 0.10 -2.71
CA LEU A 18 -8.56 -1.14 -2.98
C LEU A 18 -9.30 -2.38 -2.45
N ARG A 19 -9.97 -2.30 -1.30
CA ARG A 19 -10.78 -3.41 -0.76
C ARG A 19 -12.01 -3.70 -1.61
N LYS A 20 -12.66 -2.66 -2.17
CA LYS A 20 -13.76 -2.82 -3.14
C LYS A 20 -13.29 -3.56 -4.39
N ASP A 21 -12.05 -3.30 -4.80
CA ASP A 21 -11.35 -4.02 -5.88
C ASP A 21 -10.79 -5.39 -5.43
N ARG A 22 -11.27 -5.92 -4.30
CA ARG A 22 -10.97 -7.25 -3.74
C ARG A 22 -9.53 -7.46 -3.27
N TYR A 23 -8.74 -6.40 -3.14
CA TYR A 23 -7.40 -6.51 -2.56
C TYR A 23 -7.46 -6.67 -1.03
N ARG A 24 -6.54 -7.48 -0.48
CA ARG A 24 -6.27 -7.52 0.95
C ARG A 24 -5.37 -6.34 1.31
N VAL A 25 -5.85 -5.44 2.17
CA VAL A 25 -5.20 -4.14 2.44
C VAL A 25 -5.00 -3.93 3.93
N GLN A 26 -3.79 -3.51 4.30
CA GLN A 26 -3.41 -3.09 5.64
C GLN A 26 -2.95 -1.63 5.62
N ILE A 27 -3.33 -0.87 6.65
CA ILE A 27 -2.78 0.45 6.93
C ILE A 27 -1.82 0.30 8.10
N ILE A 28 -0.58 0.74 7.91
CA ILE A 28 0.46 0.70 8.94
C ILE A 28 0.80 2.14 9.31
N GLU A 29 0.60 2.50 10.57
CA GLU A 29 1.10 3.76 11.12
C GLU A 29 2.62 3.66 11.31
N THR A 30 3.34 4.70 10.93
CA THR A 30 4.78 4.84 11.17
C THR A 30 5.08 6.30 11.46
N GLU A 31 6.16 6.53 12.19
CA GLU A 31 6.73 7.87 12.34
C GLU A 31 8.06 7.91 11.58
N ILE A 32 8.33 9.01 10.88
CA ILE A 32 9.58 9.28 10.17
C ILE A 32 9.91 10.74 10.45
N GLU A 33 11.06 10.99 11.09
CA GLU A 33 11.51 12.36 11.42
C GLU A 33 10.45 13.18 12.15
N GLY A 34 9.79 12.59 13.16
CA GLY A 34 8.73 13.25 13.94
C GLY A 34 7.38 13.43 13.20
N LYS A 35 7.28 12.97 11.94
CA LYS A 35 6.04 13.03 11.16
C LYS A 35 5.37 11.66 11.08
N LYS A 36 4.08 11.64 11.37
CA LYS A 36 3.25 10.44 11.25
C LYS A 36 2.83 10.20 9.79
N PHE A 37 2.93 8.94 9.39
CA PHE A 37 2.51 8.45 8.09
C PHE A 37 1.66 7.20 8.22
N TYR A 38 0.64 7.11 7.38
CA TYR A 38 -0.27 6.00 7.23
C TYR A 38 0.04 5.30 5.91
N ARG A 39 0.81 4.23 5.98
CA ARG A 39 1.30 3.46 4.82
C ARG A 39 0.28 2.40 4.42
N VAL A 40 -0.21 2.49 3.19
CA VAL A 40 -1.15 1.51 2.63
C VAL A 40 -0.36 0.37 1.97
N ARG A 41 -0.60 -0.86 2.43
CA ARG A 41 0.05 -2.08 1.94
C ARG A 41 -0.98 -3.07 1.43
N VAL A 42 -0.70 -3.69 0.29
CA VAL A 42 -1.47 -4.81 -0.25
C VAL A 42 -0.72 -6.10 -0.01
N GLY A 43 -1.41 -7.14 0.46
CA GLY A 43 -0.85 -8.43 0.81
C GLY A 43 -1.48 -9.03 2.08
N PRO A 44 -0.84 -10.02 2.71
CA PRO A 44 0.47 -10.60 2.34
C PRO A 44 0.43 -11.39 1.02
N PHE A 45 1.60 -11.58 0.42
CA PHE A 45 1.79 -12.45 -0.76
C PHE A 45 2.81 -13.54 -0.41
N GLU A 46 2.55 -14.78 -0.84
CA GLU A 46 3.41 -15.93 -0.53
C GLU A 46 4.79 -15.86 -1.21
N LYS A 47 4.82 -15.34 -2.44
CA LYS A 47 6.05 -15.25 -3.24
C LYS A 47 6.38 -13.80 -3.58
N LYS A 48 7.67 -13.46 -3.51
CA LYS A 48 8.18 -12.12 -3.91
C LYS A 48 7.84 -11.77 -5.35
N SER A 49 7.82 -12.75 -6.26
CA SER A 49 7.42 -12.57 -7.66
C SER A 49 5.96 -12.15 -7.79
N ILE A 50 5.05 -12.77 -7.04
CA ILE A 50 3.63 -12.38 -7.00
C ILE A 50 3.49 -10.95 -6.50
N ALA A 51 4.15 -10.59 -5.39
CA ALA A 51 4.14 -9.23 -4.87
C ALA A 51 4.64 -8.20 -5.90
N ARG A 52 5.70 -8.54 -6.65
CA ARG A 52 6.27 -7.68 -7.69
C ARG A 52 5.30 -7.50 -8.86
N ASN A 53 4.71 -8.59 -9.37
CA ASN A 53 3.77 -8.52 -10.48
C ASN A 53 2.53 -7.72 -10.11
N THR A 54 1.97 -7.94 -8.90
CA THR A 54 0.85 -7.16 -8.39
C THR A 54 1.21 -5.67 -8.25
N MET A 55 2.39 -5.36 -7.72
CA MET A 55 2.86 -3.97 -7.64
C MET A 55 2.94 -3.32 -9.04
N ILE A 56 3.50 -3.99 -10.04
CA ILE A 56 3.58 -3.47 -11.42
C ILE A 56 2.18 -3.20 -11.99
N ALA A 57 1.26 -4.15 -11.83
CA ALA A 57 -0.12 -3.99 -12.28
C ALA A 57 -0.81 -2.80 -11.59
N MET A 58 -0.67 -2.69 -10.27
CA MET A 58 -1.26 -1.60 -9.50
C MET A 58 -0.66 -0.22 -9.84
N LYS A 59 0.64 -0.14 -10.15
CA LYS A 59 1.24 1.12 -10.64
C LYS A 59 0.51 1.65 -11.87
N ARG A 60 0.17 0.77 -12.81
CA ARG A 60 -0.56 1.11 -14.02
C ARG A 60 -2.03 1.43 -13.73
N LEU A 61 -2.72 0.56 -12.98
CA LEU A 61 -4.17 0.68 -12.73
C LEU A 61 -4.55 1.89 -11.86
N TYR A 62 -3.70 2.26 -10.90
CA TYR A 62 -3.98 3.35 -9.96
C TYR A 62 -3.04 4.54 -10.11
N ASN A 63 -2.26 4.58 -11.18
CA ASN A 63 -1.26 5.63 -11.45
C ASN A 63 -0.32 5.89 -10.25
N LEU A 64 0.26 4.82 -9.69
CA LEU A 64 1.12 4.90 -8.50
C LEU A 64 2.58 5.08 -8.90
N THR A 65 3.19 6.18 -8.49
CA THR A 65 4.60 6.50 -8.74
C THR A 65 5.53 5.69 -7.82
N ASP A 66 5.21 5.68 -6.53
CA ASP A 66 6.14 5.24 -5.47
C ASP A 66 5.77 3.90 -4.84
N ALA A 67 5.04 3.04 -5.54
CA ALA A 67 4.76 1.69 -5.04
C ALA A 67 6.04 0.82 -5.07
N TYR A 68 6.29 0.08 -3.99
CA TYR A 68 7.43 -0.83 -3.86
C TYR A 68 7.10 -2.07 -3.04
N VAL A 69 7.81 -3.17 -3.28
CA VAL A 69 7.69 -4.42 -2.50
C VAL A 69 8.38 -4.25 -1.16
N VAL A 70 7.69 -4.60 -0.07
CA VAL A 70 8.23 -4.53 1.30
C VAL A 70 8.19 -5.92 1.90
N LYS A 71 9.27 -6.35 2.55
CA LYS A 71 9.25 -7.56 3.38
C LYS A 71 8.59 -7.21 4.71
N GLN A 72 7.56 -7.96 5.09
CA GLN A 72 6.99 -7.85 6.44
C GLN A 72 8.05 -8.40 7.41
N LYS A 73 8.48 -7.58 8.37
CA LYS A 73 9.31 -8.01 9.49
C LYS A 73 8.43 -8.62 10.55
#